data_AF-A0A238J4H8-F1
#
_entry.id   AF-A0A238J4H8-F1
#
_cell.length_a   1.000
_cell.length_b   1.000
_cell.length_c   1.000
_cell.angle_alpha   90.00
_cell.angle_beta   90.00
_cell.angle_gamma   90.00
#
_symmetry.space_group_name_H-M   'P 1'
#
loop_
_entity.id
_entity.type
_entity.pdbx_description
1 polymer ?
#
loop_
_entity_poly.entity_id
_entity_poly.type
_entity_poly.pdbx_seq_one_letter_code
_entity_poly.pdbx_strand_id
1 'polypeptide(L)'
;MKWATGMAMVLLVVLAPRAAKAETREPNTFESAYTAMALDFGSHELCVQISPDAESRFLFNSPGTQIYRERSRCFLYVAVNTLNPYLCQFVDEASAWLHNGSYFSRENCETLVSEGEPFNFSLSFDRRSILTEMGYSVAKIAEAYPGDPEEVALHRFYLSAVGRDGDFQQRLKRLPDFSGVDR
;
A
#
# COMPACT_ATOMS: atom_id res chain seq x y z
N MET A 1 -42.14 -27.41 57.07
CA MET A 1 -41.54 -26.09 56.76
C MET A 1 -40.32 -26.32 55.89
N LYS A 2 -40.33 -25.76 54.67
CA LYS A 2 -39.34 -25.92 53.59
C LYS A 2 -38.35 -24.76 53.65
N TRP A 3 -37.03 -25.00 53.53
CA TRP A 3 -36.10 -24.01 52.96
C TRP A 3 -35.00 -24.74 52.17
N ALA A 4 -35.00 -24.54 50.86
CA ALA A 4 -34.00 -25.02 49.92
C ALA A 4 -33.01 -23.88 49.65
N THR A 5 -31.73 -24.11 49.90
CA THR A 5 -30.65 -23.16 49.66
C THR A 5 -30.24 -23.23 48.19
N GLY A 6 -30.72 -22.27 47.40
CA GLY A 6 -30.30 -22.07 46.01
C GLY A 6 -28.93 -21.40 45.97
N MET A 7 -27.95 -22.07 45.38
CA MET A 7 -26.60 -21.55 45.17
C MET A 7 -26.57 -20.83 43.82
N ALA A 8 -26.59 -19.50 43.84
CA ALA A 8 -26.52 -18.68 42.64
C ALA A 8 -25.10 -18.67 42.09
N MET A 9 -24.90 -19.27 40.92
CA MET A 9 -23.65 -19.25 40.17
C MET A 9 -23.58 -17.92 39.40
N VAL A 10 -22.73 -17.00 39.85
CA VAL A 10 -22.48 -15.72 39.17
C VAL A 10 -21.52 -15.99 38.00
N LEU A 11 -22.04 -16.00 36.77
CA LEU A 11 -21.24 -15.98 35.55
C LEU A 11 -20.64 -14.57 35.38
N LEU A 12 -19.36 -14.42 35.67
CA LEU A 12 -18.55 -13.26 35.29
C LEU A 12 -18.30 -13.31 33.78
N VAL A 13 -19.13 -12.59 33.01
CA VAL A 13 -18.85 -12.31 31.60
C VAL A 13 -17.72 -11.29 31.56
N VAL A 14 -16.49 -11.76 31.33
CA VAL A 14 -15.35 -10.90 31.04
C VAL A 14 -15.57 -10.30 29.65
N LEU A 15 -16.10 -9.08 29.60
CA LEU A 15 -16.10 -8.24 28.42
C LEU A 15 -14.65 -7.81 28.16
N ALA A 16 -13.90 -8.62 27.42
CA ALA A 16 -12.64 -8.15 26.85
C ALA A 16 -12.96 -6.93 25.97
N PRO A 17 -12.26 -5.80 26.13
CA PRO A 17 -12.42 -4.68 25.22
C PRO A 17 -12.07 -5.19 23.81
N ARG A 18 -13.08 -5.31 22.94
CA ARG A 18 -12.84 -5.39 21.50
C ARG A 18 -12.14 -4.08 21.16
N ALA A 19 -10.86 -4.15 20.81
CA ALA A 19 -10.19 -3.05 20.14
C ALA A 19 -11.14 -2.58 19.02
N ALA A 20 -11.57 -1.32 19.09
CA ALA A 20 -12.34 -0.74 18.00
C ALA A 20 -11.49 -0.91 16.75
N LYS A 21 -12.05 -1.55 15.71
CA LYS A 21 -11.34 -1.69 14.44
C LYS A 21 -11.07 -0.26 13.97
N ALA A 22 -9.80 0.10 13.79
CA ALA A 22 -9.42 1.42 13.30
C ALA A 22 -10.25 1.75 12.06
N GLU A 23 -10.73 2.98 11.98
CA GLU A 23 -11.52 3.43 10.83
C GLU A 23 -10.58 3.49 9.62
N THR A 24 -10.91 2.73 8.58
CA THR A 24 -10.17 2.74 7.32
C THR A 24 -10.30 4.11 6.66
N ARG A 25 -9.23 4.59 6.02
CA ARG A 25 -9.21 5.84 5.28
C ARG A 25 -8.66 5.64 3.88
N GLU A 26 -8.97 6.56 2.97
CA GLU A 26 -8.35 6.52 1.64
C GLU A 26 -6.82 6.72 1.74
N PRO A 27 -6.04 6.09 0.83
CA PRO A 27 -4.61 6.32 0.74
C PRO A 27 -4.31 7.76 0.37
N ASN A 28 -3.29 8.35 0.99
CA ASN A 28 -2.83 9.67 0.59
C ASN A 28 -1.88 9.60 -0.63
N THR A 29 -1.47 10.77 -1.13
CA THR A 29 -0.59 10.88 -2.30
C THR A 29 0.74 10.15 -2.13
N PHE A 30 1.34 10.17 -0.94
CA PHE A 30 2.61 9.49 -0.66
C PHE A 30 2.44 7.98 -0.63
N GLU A 31 1.37 7.48 -0.02
CA GLU A 31 1.06 6.03 0.02
C GLU A 31 0.83 5.47 -1.38
N SER A 32 0.13 6.21 -2.24
CA SER A 32 -0.04 5.84 -3.65
C SER A 32 1.29 5.87 -4.41
N ALA A 33 2.15 6.86 -4.12
CA ALA A 33 3.47 6.95 -4.72
C ALA A 33 4.39 5.81 -4.25
N TYR A 34 4.29 5.36 -3.00
CA TYR A 34 5.05 4.19 -2.52
C TYR A 34 4.72 2.96 -3.33
N THR A 35 3.45 2.69 -3.63
CA THR A 35 3.07 1.55 -4.48
C THR A 35 3.66 1.64 -5.88
N ALA A 36 3.61 2.82 -6.51
CA ALA A 36 4.18 3.02 -7.84
C ALA A 36 5.70 2.84 -7.85
N MET A 37 6.41 3.47 -6.92
CA MET A 37 7.87 3.36 -6.80
C MET A 37 8.32 1.94 -6.39
N ALA A 38 7.56 1.26 -5.51
CA ALA A 38 7.83 -0.12 -5.13
C ALA A 38 7.81 -1.05 -6.33
N LEU A 39 6.82 -0.88 -7.21
CA LEU A 39 6.72 -1.62 -8.46
C LEU A 39 7.90 -1.31 -9.38
N ASP A 40 8.19 -0.02 -9.62
CA ASP A 40 9.30 0.41 -10.49
C ASP A 40 10.66 -0.14 -10.02
N PHE A 41 10.87 -0.29 -8.70
CA PHE A 41 12.14 -0.74 -8.13
C PHE A 41 12.17 -2.23 -7.78
N GLY A 42 11.03 -2.92 -7.81
CA GLY A 42 10.89 -4.24 -7.19
C GLY A 42 11.19 -4.22 -5.69
N SER A 43 10.95 -3.09 -4.99
CA SER A 43 11.33 -2.89 -3.59
C SER A 43 10.11 -3.01 -2.67
N HIS A 44 10.00 -4.14 -2.00
CA HIS A 44 8.96 -4.40 -1.01
C HIS A 44 9.08 -3.54 0.26
N GLU A 45 10.26 -2.99 0.52
CA GLU A 45 10.54 -2.09 1.65
C GLU A 45 9.72 -0.80 1.57
N LEU A 46 9.32 -0.35 0.38
CA LEU A 46 8.42 0.79 0.23
C LEU A 46 6.98 0.44 0.59
N CYS A 47 6.55 -0.81 0.38
CA CYS A 47 5.20 -1.25 0.75
C CYS A 47 4.98 -1.17 2.27
N VAL A 48 6.02 -1.38 3.09
CA VAL A 48 5.89 -1.31 4.56
C VAL A 48 5.57 0.10 5.05
N GLN A 49 5.91 1.14 4.28
CA GLN A 49 5.70 2.55 4.63
C GLN A 49 4.24 2.98 4.49
N ILE A 50 3.41 2.19 3.78
CA ILE A 50 1.99 2.47 3.57
C ILE A 50 1.22 2.10 4.83
N SER A 51 0.26 2.90 5.30
CA SER A 51 -0.54 2.56 6.49
C SER A 51 -1.34 1.27 6.31
N PRO A 52 -1.51 0.45 7.38
CA PRO A 52 -2.42 -0.70 7.32
C PRO A 52 -3.89 -0.30 7.14
N ASP A 53 -4.26 0.94 7.46
CA ASP A 53 -5.63 1.46 7.41
C ASP A 53 -5.92 2.22 6.10
N ALA A 54 -4.93 2.34 5.21
CA ALA A 54 -5.09 2.90 3.88
C ALA A 54 -5.86 1.90 2.99
N GLU A 55 -7.15 2.15 2.78
CA GLU A 55 -8.06 1.32 2.02
C GLU A 55 -8.77 2.15 0.96
N SER A 56 -8.77 1.66 -0.27
CA SER A 56 -9.51 2.29 -1.37
C SER A 56 -10.79 1.57 -1.70
N ARG A 57 -11.81 2.34 -2.09
CA ARG A 57 -13.14 1.84 -2.43
C ARG A 57 -13.60 2.33 -3.81
N PHE A 58 -13.46 1.46 -4.80
CA PHE A 58 -13.88 1.70 -6.18
C PHE A 58 -15.04 0.79 -6.55
N LEU A 59 -16.25 1.17 -6.13
CA LEU A 59 -17.45 0.31 -6.22
C LEU A 59 -17.84 -0.12 -7.64
N PHE A 60 -17.37 0.61 -8.66
CA PHE A 60 -17.63 0.31 -10.07
C PHE A 60 -16.56 -0.57 -10.74
N ASN A 61 -15.54 -0.99 -10.00
CA ASN A 61 -14.56 -1.96 -10.50
C ASN A 61 -15.16 -3.37 -10.58
N SER A 62 -14.45 -4.26 -11.27
CA SER A 62 -14.79 -5.68 -11.36
C SER A 62 -14.91 -6.32 -9.96
N PRO A 63 -15.76 -7.36 -9.81
CA PRO A 63 -15.77 -8.21 -8.62
C PRO A 63 -14.37 -8.63 -8.18
N GLY A 64 -14.08 -8.48 -6.89
CA GLY A 64 -12.77 -8.78 -6.29
C GLY A 64 -11.78 -7.61 -6.28
N THR A 65 -12.04 -6.50 -6.99
CA THR A 65 -11.17 -5.31 -7.02
C THR A 65 -11.87 -4.03 -6.55
N GLN A 66 -13.07 -4.13 -5.99
CA GLN A 66 -13.86 -2.97 -5.56
C GLN A 66 -13.37 -2.35 -4.26
N ILE A 67 -12.71 -3.14 -3.41
CA ILE A 67 -12.15 -2.71 -2.14
C ILE A 67 -10.78 -3.35 -1.98
N TYR A 68 -9.79 -2.59 -1.54
CA TYR A 68 -8.46 -3.13 -1.27
C TYR A 68 -7.67 -2.27 -0.32
N ARG A 69 -6.80 -2.91 0.46
CA ARG A 69 -5.77 -2.20 1.24
C ARG A 69 -4.62 -1.85 0.31
N GLU A 70 -4.19 -0.59 0.36
CA GLU A 70 -3.11 -0.08 -0.48
C GLU A 70 -1.80 -0.83 -0.23
N ARG A 71 -1.51 -1.15 1.03
CA ARG A 71 -0.37 -1.98 1.41
C ARG A 71 -0.42 -3.38 0.76
N SER A 72 -1.58 -4.05 0.81
CA SER A 72 -1.76 -5.37 0.18
C SER A 72 -1.60 -5.29 -1.35
N ARG A 73 -2.14 -4.24 -1.99
CA ARG A 73 -1.97 -3.97 -3.42
C ARG A 73 -0.49 -3.84 -3.78
N CYS A 74 0.27 -3.06 -3.01
CA CYS A 74 1.71 -2.90 -3.20
C CYS A 74 2.45 -4.23 -3.13
N PHE A 75 2.23 -5.02 -2.07
CA PHE A 75 2.90 -6.31 -1.93
C PHE A 75 2.56 -7.28 -3.05
N LEU A 76 1.30 -7.35 -3.49
CA LEU A 76 0.91 -8.18 -4.62
C LEU A 76 1.64 -7.77 -5.90
N TYR A 77 1.68 -6.47 -6.21
CA TYR A 77 2.36 -5.96 -7.40
C TYR A 77 3.86 -6.25 -7.38
N VAL A 78 4.52 -6.03 -6.25
CA VAL A 78 5.95 -6.35 -6.12
C VAL A 78 6.16 -7.86 -6.18
N ALA A 79 5.31 -8.68 -5.55
CA ALA A 79 5.40 -10.14 -5.59
C ALA A 79 5.35 -10.66 -7.02
N VAL A 80 4.36 -10.23 -7.81
CA VAL A 80 4.21 -10.68 -9.20
C VAL A 80 5.31 -10.12 -10.09
N ASN A 81 5.68 -8.85 -9.96
CA ASN A 81 6.74 -8.25 -10.77
C ASN A 81 8.12 -8.89 -10.51
N THR A 82 8.39 -9.30 -9.28
CA THR A 82 9.67 -9.93 -8.88
C THR A 82 9.62 -11.46 -8.86
N LEU A 83 8.47 -12.05 -9.20
CA LEU A 83 8.19 -13.49 -9.08
C LEU A 83 8.56 -14.07 -7.70
N ASN A 84 8.28 -13.30 -6.64
CA ASN A 84 8.64 -13.66 -5.26
C ASN A 84 7.42 -14.06 -4.42
N PRO A 85 7.14 -15.37 -4.26
CA PRO A 85 5.96 -15.85 -3.55
C PRO A 85 6.00 -15.55 -2.05
N TYR A 86 7.17 -15.31 -1.46
CA TYR A 86 7.29 -14.96 -0.04
C TYR A 86 6.55 -13.66 0.29
N LEU A 87 6.46 -12.73 -0.67
CA LEU A 87 5.77 -11.46 -0.46
C LEU A 87 4.24 -11.62 -0.38
N CYS A 88 3.67 -12.70 -0.92
CA CYS A 88 2.24 -12.95 -0.87
C CYS A 88 1.69 -13.16 0.54
N GLN A 89 2.54 -13.50 1.52
CA GLN A 89 2.11 -13.61 2.93
C GLN A 89 1.68 -12.27 3.55
N PHE A 90 2.06 -11.14 2.94
CA PHE A 90 1.72 -9.80 3.39
C PHE A 90 0.48 -9.22 2.68
N VAL A 91 -0.16 -10.01 1.82
CA VAL A 91 -1.34 -9.61 1.05
C VAL A 91 -2.60 -10.03 1.82
N ASP A 92 -3.21 -9.05 2.48
CA ASP A 92 -4.47 -9.23 3.19
C ASP A 92 -5.66 -8.77 2.36
N GLU A 93 -6.67 -9.63 2.27
CA GLU A 93 -7.95 -9.32 1.62
C GLU A 93 -8.75 -8.27 2.41
N ALA A 94 -9.34 -7.32 1.68
CA ALA A 94 -10.33 -6.40 2.21
C ALA A 94 -11.75 -6.92 1.93
N SER A 95 -12.68 -6.72 2.86
CA SER A 95 -14.06 -7.20 2.72
C SER A 95 -15.07 -6.26 3.36
N ALA A 96 -16.18 -6.03 2.68
CA ALA A 96 -17.36 -5.32 3.16
C ALA A 96 -18.64 -6.13 2.82
N TRP A 97 -19.78 -5.75 3.39
CA TRP A 97 -21.04 -6.52 3.28
C TRP A 97 -21.44 -6.89 1.83
N LEU A 98 -21.18 -6.02 0.85
CA LEU A 98 -21.54 -6.23 -0.57
C LEU A 98 -20.33 -6.32 -1.50
N HIS A 99 -19.12 -6.17 -0.99
CA HIS A 99 -17.91 -6.03 -1.81
C HIS A 99 -16.76 -6.80 -1.19
N ASN A 100 -16.00 -7.49 -2.03
CA ASN A 100 -14.78 -8.15 -1.60
C ASN A 100 -13.59 -7.68 -2.44
N GLY A 101 -12.42 -7.78 -1.84
CA GLY A 101 -11.13 -7.46 -2.41
C GLY A 101 -10.35 -8.71 -2.77
N SER A 102 -11.05 -9.79 -3.12
CA SER A 102 -10.47 -11.13 -3.26
C SER A 102 -9.35 -11.24 -4.31
N TYR A 103 -9.28 -10.29 -5.25
CA TYR A 103 -8.13 -10.16 -6.15
C TYR A 103 -6.84 -9.84 -5.37
N PHE A 104 -6.94 -9.02 -4.32
CA PHE A 104 -5.84 -8.66 -3.43
C PHE A 104 -5.81 -9.61 -2.22
N SER A 105 -5.78 -10.91 -2.50
CA SER A 105 -5.64 -11.96 -1.49
C SER A 105 -4.31 -12.70 -1.65
N ARG A 106 -3.87 -13.35 -0.58
CA ARG A 106 -2.69 -14.23 -0.59
C ARG A 106 -2.79 -15.33 -1.66
N GLU A 107 -3.93 -16.01 -1.75
CA GLU A 107 -4.14 -17.12 -2.69
C GLU A 107 -4.02 -16.66 -4.14
N ASN A 108 -4.66 -15.53 -4.47
CA ASN A 108 -4.55 -14.96 -5.81
C ASN A 108 -3.12 -14.49 -6.10
N CYS A 109 -2.44 -13.86 -5.15
CA CYS A 109 -1.02 -13.50 -5.29
C CYS A 109 -0.14 -14.72 -5.58
N GLU A 110 -0.26 -15.79 -4.81
CA GLU A 110 0.52 -17.02 -5.00
C GLU A 110 0.25 -17.65 -6.38
N THR A 111 -1.01 -17.63 -6.83
CA THR A 111 -1.41 -18.08 -8.17
C THR A 111 -0.72 -17.27 -9.25
N LEU A 112 -0.85 -15.94 -9.19
CA LEU A 112 -0.26 -15.03 -10.18
C LEU A 112 1.27 -15.13 -10.26
N VAL A 113 1.94 -15.28 -9.11
CA VAL A 113 3.38 -15.52 -9.07
C VAL A 113 3.73 -16.87 -9.73
N SER A 114 2.92 -17.91 -9.52
CA SER A 114 3.16 -19.24 -10.11
C SER A 114 2.96 -19.29 -11.62
N GLU A 115 2.08 -18.44 -12.17
CA GLU A 115 1.85 -18.31 -13.61
C GLU A 115 3.05 -17.69 -14.33
N GLY A 116 3.92 -16.98 -13.61
CA GLY A 116 5.24 -16.56 -14.10
C GLY A 116 5.24 -15.37 -15.05
N GLU A 117 4.07 -14.81 -15.36
CA GLU A 117 3.94 -13.68 -16.27
C GLU A 117 3.85 -12.36 -15.47
N PRO A 118 4.88 -11.50 -15.51
CA PRO A 118 4.83 -10.22 -14.83
C PRO A 118 3.75 -9.33 -15.46
N PHE A 119 2.90 -8.74 -14.62
CA PHE A 119 1.93 -7.75 -15.09
C PHE A 119 2.64 -6.47 -15.52
N ASN A 120 2.30 -5.96 -16.71
CA ASN A 120 2.64 -4.60 -17.12
C ASN A 120 1.70 -3.59 -16.45
N PHE A 121 1.84 -3.39 -15.14
CA PHE A 121 1.22 -2.27 -14.46
C PHE A 121 2.08 -1.02 -14.67
N SER A 122 1.46 0.07 -15.10
CA SER A 122 2.07 1.40 -15.07
C SER A 122 1.24 2.26 -14.14
N LEU A 123 1.78 2.54 -12.95
CA LEU A 123 1.15 3.41 -11.98
C LEU A 123 1.74 4.82 -12.11
N SER A 124 0.89 5.82 -12.22
CA SER A 124 1.29 7.21 -12.12
C SER A 124 1.16 7.72 -10.69
N PHE A 125 1.97 8.70 -10.33
CA PHE A 125 1.90 9.41 -9.06
C PHE A 125 2.31 10.87 -9.26
N ASP A 126 2.00 11.72 -8.28
CA ASP A 126 2.36 13.14 -8.29
C ASP A 126 3.87 13.32 -8.08
N ARG A 127 4.63 13.25 -9.18
CA ARG A 127 6.10 13.35 -9.15
C ARG A 127 6.58 14.69 -8.59
N ARG A 128 5.84 15.77 -8.85
CA ARG A 128 6.20 17.10 -8.34
C ARG A 128 6.24 17.09 -6.82
N SER A 129 5.16 16.63 -6.19
CA SER A 129 5.07 16.61 -4.73
C SER A 129 6.12 15.68 -4.12
N ILE A 130 6.28 14.48 -4.66
CA ILE A 130 7.25 13.49 -4.15
C ILE A 130 8.69 13.98 -4.30
N LEU A 131 9.08 14.47 -5.47
CA LEU A 131 10.45 14.96 -5.71
C LEU A 131 10.75 16.20 -4.86
N THR A 132 9.78 17.07 -4.63
CA THR A 132 9.93 18.22 -3.74
C THR A 132 10.16 17.77 -2.30
N GLU A 133 9.39 16.81 -1.80
CA GLU A 133 9.55 16.24 -0.44
C GLU A 133 10.93 15.58 -0.25
N MET A 134 11.43 14.90 -1.28
CA MET A 134 12.79 14.35 -1.32
C MET A 134 13.89 15.43 -1.34
N GLY A 135 13.52 16.71 -1.48
CA GLY A 135 14.41 17.86 -1.49
C GLY A 135 15.06 18.12 -2.85
N TYR A 136 14.44 17.67 -3.95
CA TYR A 136 14.81 18.10 -5.29
C TYR A 136 14.16 19.44 -5.64
N SER A 137 14.87 20.27 -6.39
CA SER A 137 14.31 21.51 -6.92
C SER A 137 13.66 21.23 -8.26
N VAL A 138 12.32 21.30 -8.31
CA VAL A 138 11.54 21.12 -9.54
C VAL A 138 11.94 22.16 -10.60
N ALA A 139 12.26 23.39 -10.19
CA ALA A 139 12.75 24.42 -11.10
C ALA A 139 14.09 24.01 -11.76
N LYS A 140 15.05 23.52 -10.97
CA LYS A 140 16.33 23.02 -11.54
C LYS A 140 16.15 21.79 -12.42
N ILE A 141 15.18 20.93 -12.10
CA ILE A 141 14.83 19.81 -12.97
C ILE A 141 14.31 20.36 -14.30
N ALA A 142 13.34 21.27 -14.30
CA ALA A 142 12.80 21.88 -15.52
C ALA A 142 13.89 22.56 -16.36
N GLU A 143 14.82 23.29 -15.73
CA GLU A 143 15.98 23.90 -16.40
C GLU A 143 16.90 22.87 -17.09
N ALA A 144 17.01 21.66 -16.54
CA ALA A 144 17.83 20.58 -17.10
C ALA A 144 17.18 19.89 -18.32
N TYR A 145 15.87 20.07 -18.52
CA TYR A 145 15.11 19.52 -19.65
C TYR A 145 14.39 20.65 -20.41
N PRO A 146 15.13 21.59 -21.02
CA PRO A 146 14.51 22.73 -21.69
C PRO A 146 13.64 22.27 -22.85
N GLY A 147 12.40 22.77 -22.90
CA GLY A 147 11.43 22.47 -23.97
C GLY A 147 10.48 21.31 -23.66
N ASP A 148 10.75 20.50 -22.63
CA ASP A 148 9.79 19.50 -22.16
C ASP A 148 8.70 20.16 -21.29
N PRO A 149 7.42 19.76 -21.43
CA PRO A 149 6.42 20.07 -20.42
C PRO A 149 6.89 19.55 -19.06
N GLU A 150 6.58 20.26 -17.98
CA GLU A 150 7.11 19.95 -16.66
C GLU A 150 6.91 18.50 -16.23
N GLU A 151 5.73 17.93 -16.43
CA GLU A 151 5.45 16.54 -16.06
C GLU A 151 6.35 15.54 -16.82
N VAL A 152 6.66 15.84 -18.09
CA VAL A 152 7.59 15.05 -18.90
C VAL A 152 9.01 15.19 -18.37
N ALA A 153 9.44 16.41 -18.03
CA ALA A 153 10.75 16.68 -17.44
C ALA A 153 10.92 15.95 -16.10
N LEU A 154 9.91 15.99 -15.23
CA LEU A 154 9.91 15.30 -13.93
C LEU A 154 9.95 13.78 -14.10
N HIS A 155 9.19 13.23 -15.04
CA HIS A 155 9.21 11.81 -15.34
C HIS A 155 10.58 11.35 -15.88
N ARG A 156 11.16 12.09 -16.84
CA ARG A 156 12.51 11.79 -17.35
C ARG A 156 13.56 11.88 -16.25
N PHE A 157 13.49 12.92 -15.41
CA PHE A 157 14.37 13.06 -14.26
C PHE A 157 14.26 11.84 -13.36
N TYR A 158 13.04 11.46 -12.96
CA TYR A 158 12.77 10.31 -12.12
C TYR A 158 13.41 9.04 -12.68
N LEU A 159 13.12 8.68 -13.93
CA LEU A 159 13.70 7.49 -14.57
C LEU A 159 15.24 7.54 -14.59
N SER A 160 15.82 8.72 -14.80
CA SER A 160 17.27 8.89 -14.80
C SER A 160 17.90 8.83 -13.40
N ALA A 161 17.20 9.32 -12.38
CA ALA A 161 17.71 9.45 -11.02
C ALA A 161 17.70 8.11 -10.29
N VAL A 162 16.67 7.29 -10.55
CA VAL A 162 16.53 5.93 -10.00
C VAL A 162 17.73 5.05 -10.32
N GLY A 163 18.31 5.19 -11.51
CA GLY A 163 19.45 4.39 -11.98
C GLY A 163 20.85 4.92 -11.62
N ARG A 164 20.97 6.00 -10.82
CA ARG A 164 22.26 6.66 -10.50
C ARG A 164 22.70 6.40 -9.05
N ASP A 165 23.92 6.86 -8.71
CA ASP A 165 24.78 6.68 -7.53
C ASP A 165 24.18 6.82 -6.09
N GLY A 166 22.96 6.35 -5.85
CA GLY A 166 22.35 6.22 -4.52
C GLY A 166 21.82 7.50 -3.88
N ASP A 167 22.05 8.70 -4.44
CA ASP A 167 21.48 9.97 -3.93
C ASP A 167 19.95 9.90 -3.87
N PHE A 168 19.32 9.36 -4.91
CA PHE A 168 17.86 9.21 -4.96
C PHE A 168 17.35 8.33 -3.81
N GLN A 169 18.01 7.19 -3.56
CA GLN A 169 17.68 6.22 -2.53
C GLN A 169 17.95 6.77 -1.13
N GLN A 170 18.98 7.62 -0.96
CA GLN A 170 19.19 8.34 0.29
C GLN A 170 18.09 9.35 0.56
N ARG A 171 17.66 10.09 -0.46
CA ARG A 171 16.59 11.09 -0.34
C ARG A 171 15.21 10.48 -0.20
N LEU A 172 15.00 9.28 -0.74
CA LEU A 172 13.77 8.52 -0.59
C LEU A 172 13.43 8.27 0.88
N LYS A 173 14.45 8.09 1.74
CA LYS A 173 14.30 7.95 3.19
C LYS A 173 13.77 9.20 3.90
N ARG A 174 13.66 10.33 3.21
CA ARG A 174 13.07 11.56 3.76
C ARG A 174 11.55 11.60 3.62
N LEU A 175 10.98 10.73 2.77
CA LEU A 175 9.54 10.66 2.64
C LEU A 175 8.90 10.20 3.96
N PRO A 176 7.66 10.63 4.27
CA PRO A 176 7.01 10.28 5.53
C PRO A 176 6.70 8.78 5.64
N ASP A 177 6.89 8.22 6.83
CA ASP A 177 6.51 6.84 7.16
C ASP A 177 5.08 6.81 7.72
N PHE A 178 4.17 6.07 7.09
CA PHE A 178 2.79 5.89 7.54
C PHE A 178 2.54 4.52 8.16
N SER A 179 3.59 3.71 8.36
CA SER A 179 3.50 2.36 8.90
C SER A 179 2.96 2.31 10.33
N GLY A 180 3.17 3.39 11.09
CA GLY A 180 2.85 3.53 12.51
C GLY A 180 1.71 4.50 12.82
N VAL A 181 0.78 4.77 11.91
CA VAL A 181 -0.45 5.48 12.30
C VAL A 181 -1.19 4.61 13.32
N ASP A 182 -1.22 5.10 14.56
CA ASP A 182 -1.45 4.34 15.79
C ASP A 182 -2.81 3.62 15.86
N ARG A 183 -2.78 2.44 16.49
CA ARG A 183 -3.93 1.60 16.89
C ARG A 183 -4.68 2.17 18.09
#